data_AF-A0A1G8X9G2-F1
#
_entry.id   AF-A0A1G8X9G2-F1
#
_cell.length_a   1.000
_cell.length_b   1.000
_cell.length_c   1.000
_cell.angle_alpha   90.00
_cell.angle_beta   90.00
_cell.angle_gamma   90.00
#
_symmetry.space_group_name_H-M   'P 1'
#
loop_
_entity.id
_entity.type
_entity.pdbx_description
1 polymer ?
#
loop_
_entity_poly.entity_id
_entity_poly.type
_entity_poly.pdbx_seq_one_letter_code
_entity_poly.pdbx_strand_id
1 'polypeptide(L)'
;MKRGDGSHFGPTTLTGGSIPEQEWLGEPTRTSHVYQATGVYSASVTTSFAGTYSVNGGPALPINGTLNIVSPARTIHVRRTETSLVAKNCLENPTGWGCPESDEGC
;
A
#
# COMPACT_ATOMS: atom_id res chain seq x y z
N MET A 1 9.92 -1.26 -13.28
CA MET A 1 8.85 -0.41 -12.73
C MET A 1 7.52 -0.82 -13.37
N LYS A 2 6.73 -1.69 -12.73
CA LYS A 2 5.30 -1.86 -13.10
C LYS A 2 4.51 -1.11 -12.04
N ARG A 3 4.14 0.14 -12.38
CA ARG A 3 3.14 0.89 -11.65
C ARG A 3 1.78 0.25 -11.98
N GLY A 4 1.05 -0.23 -10.96
CA GLY A 4 -0.37 -0.49 -11.11
C GLY A 4 -1.08 0.86 -11.22
N ASP A 5 -1.87 1.06 -12.25
CA ASP A 5 -2.62 2.28 -12.61
C ASP A 5 -3.80 2.60 -11.67
N GLY A 6 -3.82 2.03 -10.47
CA GLY A 6 -4.96 2.15 -9.55
C GLY A 6 -6.11 1.17 -9.84
N SER A 7 -6.07 0.40 -10.93
CA SER A 7 -7.15 -0.51 -11.34
C SER A 7 -6.76 -2.00 -11.38
N HIS A 8 -5.47 -2.31 -11.52
CA HIS A 8 -4.96 -3.68 -11.57
C HIS A 8 -4.20 -4.09 -10.30
N PHE A 9 -4.81 -4.99 -9.52
CA PHE A 9 -4.20 -5.66 -8.36
C PHE A 9 -3.70 -7.05 -8.78
N GLY A 10 -2.43 -7.15 -9.17
CA GLY A 10 -1.84 -8.43 -9.56
C GLY A 10 -2.38 -9.03 -10.88
N PRO A 11 -2.20 -10.34 -11.10
CA PRO A 11 -1.50 -11.30 -10.23
C PRO A 11 0.02 -11.04 -10.18
N THR A 12 0.64 -11.29 -9.04
CA THR A 12 2.10 -11.25 -8.85
C THR A 12 2.58 -12.55 -8.23
N THR A 13 3.71 -13.07 -8.69
CA THR A 13 4.37 -14.24 -8.09
C THR A 13 5.28 -13.87 -6.91
N LEU A 14 5.39 -12.57 -6.61
CA LEU A 14 6.17 -12.06 -5.49
C LEU A 14 5.29 -12.02 -4.23
N THR A 15 5.69 -12.74 -3.19
CA THR A 15 5.04 -12.77 -1.88
C THR A 15 5.16 -11.45 -1.08
N GLY A 16 5.95 -10.49 -1.58
CA GLY A 16 6.36 -9.31 -0.80
C GLY A 16 7.54 -9.61 0.11
N GLY A 17 8.00 -8.59 0.84
CA GLY A 17 9.10 -8.72 1.81
C GLY A 17 8.98 -7.64 2.88
N SER A 18 9.56 -7.88 4.05
CA SER A 18 9.65 -6.87 5.11
C SER A 18 10.55 -5.72 4.67
N ILE A 19 10.11 -4.50 4.92
CA ILE A 19 10.92 -3.29 4.76
C ILE A 19 11.22 -2.70 6.14
N PRO A 20 12.44 -2.19 6.38
CA PRO A 20 12.77 -1.44 7.60
C PRO A 20 11.83 -0.25 7.78
N GLU A 21 11.52 0.09 9.04
CA GLU A 21 10.57 1.15 9.38
C GLU A 21 10.95 2.53 8.81
N GLN A 22 12.25 2.82 8.76
CA GLN A 22 12.80 4.04 8.18
C GLN A 22 12.48 4.20 6.69
N GLU A 23 12.20 3.09 5.99
CA GLU A 23 11.96 3.07 4.55
C GLU A 23 10.46 3.01 4.20
N TRP A 24 9.57 2.86 5.20
CA TRP A 24 8.12 2.66 5.00
C TRP A 24 7.44 3.76 4.18
N LEU A 25 7.90 5.00 4.31
CA LEU A 25 7.26 6.17 3.70
C LEU A 25 7.89 6.60 2.37
N GLY A 26 9.08 6.08 2.04
CA GLY A 26 9.90 6.60 0.94
C GLY A 26 10.25 5.59 -0.13
N GLU A 27 10.40 4.31 0.22
CA GLU A 27 10.95 3.32 -0.70
C GLU A 27 9.86 2.43 -1.32
N PRO A 28 9.56 2.55 -2.62
CA PRO A 28 8.56 1.73 -3.27
C PRO A 28 9.05 0.29 -3.42
N THR A 29 8.31 -0.65 -2.83
CA THR A 29 8.48 -2.08 -3.08
C THR A 29 7.78 -2.53 -4.35
N ARG A 30 8.12 -3.74 -4.83
CA ARG A 30 7.46 -4.37 -5.99
C ARG A 30 5.96 -4.63 -5.81
N THR A 31 5.44 -4.53 -4.59
CA THR A 31 4.01 -4.68 -4.24
C THR A 31 3.37 -3.35 -3.78
N SER A 32 4.03 -2.21 -4.01
CA SER A 32 3.50 -0.90 -3.62
C SER A 32 2.33 -0.45 -4.50
N HIS A 33 1.43 0.33 -3.89
CA HIS A 33 0.25 0.92 -4.55
C HIS A 33 0.16 2.41 -4.22
N VAL A 34 -0.19 3.23 -5.21
CA VAL A 34 -0.35 4.68 -5.05
C VAL A 34 -1.84 5.01 -4.96
N TYR A 35 -2.25 5.58 -3.82
CA TYR A 35 -3.59 6.10 -3.62
C TYR A 35 -3.66 7.56 -4.07
N GLN A 36 -4.65 7.91 -4.88
CA GLN A 36 -4.80 9.27 -5.42
C GLN A 36 -5.40 10.26 -4.42
N ALA A 37 -6.13 9.78 -3.42
CA ALA A 37 -6.79 10.60 -2.41
C ALA A 37 -6.46 10.11 -1.00
N THR A 38 -6.41 11.05 -0.05
CA THR A 38 -6.38 10.76 1.39
C THR A 38 -7.69 10.07 1.78
N GLY A 39 -7.62 9.02 2.61
CA GLY A 39 -8.81 8.29 2.98
C GLY A 39 -8.54 7.04 3.81
N VAL A 40 -9.61 6.30 4.10
CA VAL A 40 -9.56 4.97 4.70
C VAL A 40 -9.99 3.97 3.65
N TYR A 41 -9.14 2.99 3.38
CA TYR A 41 -9.35 1.96 2.37
C TYR A 41 -9.35 0.59 3.01
N SER A 42 -10.04 -0.36 2.38
CA SER A 42 -10.05 -1.76 2.78
C SER A 42 -9.42 -2.60 1.67
N ALA A 43 -8.45 -3.44 2.01
CA ALA A 43 -7.75 -4.30 1.05
C ALA A 43 -7.72 -5.76 1.52
N SER A 44 -7.89 -6.68 0.58
CA SER A 44 -7.72 -8.13 0.76
C SER A 44 -6.85 -8.69 -0.37
N VAL A 45 -6.15 -9.78 -0.11
CA VAL A 45 -5.32 -10.47 -1.12
C VAL A 45 -5.89 -11.86 -1.38
N THR A 46 -5.92 -12.25 -2.65
CA THR A 46 -6.22 -13.63 -3.07
C THR A 46 -4.93 -14.34 -3.45
N THR A 47 -4.63 -15.44 -2.77
CA THR A 47 -3.47 -16.30 -3.06
C THR A 47 -3.93 -17.55 -3.79
N SER A 48 -3.36 -17.78 -4.97
CA SER A 48 -3.66 -18.94 -5.82
C SER A 48 -2.56 -19.99 -5.73
N PHE A 49 -2.92 -21.24 -5.40
CA PHE A 49 -2.01 -22.38 -5.32
C PHE A 49 -2.31 -23.40 -6.42
N ALA A 50 -1.27 -23.84 -7.13
CA ALA A 50 -1.31 -24.97 -8.05
C ALA A 50 -0.31 -26.03 -7.57
N GLY A 51 -0.72 -27.30 -7.61
CA GLY A 51 0.12 -28.43 -7.19
C GLY A 51 0.61 -29.25 -8.38
N THR A 52 1.68 -30.01 -8.17
CA THR A 52 2.17 -31.03 -9.10
C THR A 52 2.34 -32.37 -8.39
N TYR A 53 2.29 -33.47 -9.14
CA TYR A 53 2.51 -34.82 -8.63
C TYR A 53 3.46 -35.60 -9.56
N SER A 54 4.11 -36.64 -9.03
CA SER A 54 4.98 -37.53 -9.80
C SER A 54 4.65 -38.98 -9.45
N VAL A 55 4.69 -39.87 -10.45
CA VAL A 55 4.50 -41.30 -10.27
C VAL A 55 5.85 -41.98 -10.50
N ASN A 56 6.31 -42.76 -9.52
CA ASN A 56 7.56 -43.53 -9.59
C ASN A 56 8.80 -42.69 -9.97
N GLY A 57 8.88 -41.43 -9.51
CA GLY A 57 10.00 -40.54 -9.82
C GLY A 57 10.00 -40.01 -11.26
N GLY A 58 8.91 -40.18 -12.01
CA GLY A 58 8.73 -39.61 -13.34
C GLY A 58 8.54 -38.08 -13.34
N PRO A 59 8.29 -37.48 -14.51
CA PRO A 59 8.10 -36.04 -14.63
C PRO A 59 6.97 -35.50 -13.74
N ALA A 60 7.13 -34.27 -13.25
CA ALA A 60 6.08 -33.60 -12.49
C ALA A 60 4.89 -33.27 -13.41
N LEU A 61 3.74 -33.86 -13.12
CA LEU A 61 2.48 -33.61 -13.80
C LEU A 61 1.63 -32.60 -13.00
N PRO A 62 0.91 -31.69 -13.66
CA PRO A 62 0.06 -30.73 -12.96
C PRO A 62 -1.15 -31.43 -12.32
N ILE A 63 -1.53 -30.97 -11.13
CA ILE A 63 -2.84 -31.26 -10.56
C ILE A 63 -3.82 -30.28 -11.19
N ASN A 64 -4.87 -30.78 -11.84
CA ASN A 64 -5.88 -29.93 -12.47
C ASN A 64 -6.63 -29.12 -11.41
N GLY A 65 -6.59 -27.80 -11.56
CA GLY A 65 -7.27 -26.85 -10.68
C GLY A 65 -6.32 -25.88 -9.99
N THR A 66 -6.91 -24.92 -9.29
CA THR A 66 -6.18 -23.94 -8.50
C THR A 66 -6.97 -23.68 -7.23
N LEU A 67 -6.30 -23.72 -6.09
CA LEU A 67 -6.90 -23.36 -4.80
C LEU A 67 -6.70 -21.87 -4.58
N ASN A 68 -7.79 -21.12 -4.42
CA ASN A 68 -7.76 -19.70 -4.12
C ASN A 68 -8.11 -19.48 -2.65
N ILE A 69 -7.20 -18.83 -1.91
CA ILE A 69 -7.41 -18.43 -0.52
C ILE A 69 -7.47 -16.91 -0.44
N VAL A 70 -8.55 -16.38 0.10
CA VAL A 70 -8.73 -14.93 0.28
C VAL A 70 -8.39 -14.56 1.72
N SER A 71 -7.56 -13.53 1.92
CA SER A 71 -7.26 -13.01 3.25
C SER A 71 -8.46 -12.25 3.84
N PRO A 72 -8.57 -12.16 5.18
CA PRO A 72 -9.42 -11.14 5.79
C PRO A 72 -9.03 -9.75 5.28
N ALA A 73 -10.02 -8.85 5.17
CA ALA A 73 -9.79 -7.47 4.80
C ALA A 73 -9.00 -6.72 5.89
N ARG A 74 -8.07 -5.87 5.48
CA ARG A 74 -7.29 -4.98 6.35
C ARG A 74 -7.56 -3.53 6.02
N THR A 75 -7.60 -2.71 7.07
CA THR A 75 -7.81 -1.27 6.94
C THR A 75 -6.48 -0.57 6.65
N ILE A 76 -6.48 0.33 5.68
CA ILE A 76 -5.34 1.14 5.25
C ILE A 76 -5.70 2.61 5.45
N HIS A 77 -4.86 3.32 6.21
CA HIS A 77 -4.98 4.76 6.40
C HIS A 77 -4.03 5.48 5.47
N VAL A 78 -4.57 6.14 4.45
CA VAL A 78 -3.78 6.97 3.53
C VAL A 78 -3.79 8.39 4.05
N ARG A 79 -2.60 8.98 4.16
CA ARG A 79 -2.36 10.34 4.62
C ARG A 79 -1.48 11.08 3.62
N ARG A 80 -1.70 12.38 3.48
CA ARG A 80 -0.88 13.27 2.66
C ARG A 80 -0.21 14.28 3.58
N THR A 81 1.10 14.45 3.41
CA THR A 81 1.88 15.50 4.08
C THR A 81 2.18 16.57 3.04
N GLU A 82 1.89 17.82 3.38
CA GLU A 82 2.28 18.99 2.59
C GLU A 82 3.27 19.80 3.40
N THR A 83 4.24 20.43 2.72
CA THR A 83 5.25 21.28 3.36
C THR A 83 5.24 22.62 2.65
N SER A 84 5.12 23.71 3.41
CA SER A 84 5.22 25.07 2.87
C SER A 84 6.30 25.87 3.58
N LEU A 85 6.93 26.79 2.85
CA LEU A 85 7.86 27.75 3.43
C LEU A 85 7.07 28.90 4.05
N VAL A 86 7.37 29.20 5.31
CA VAL A 86 6.79 30.33 6.04
C VAL A 86 7.85 31.41 6.23
N ALA A 87 7.49 32.66 5.94
CA ALA A 87 8.40 33.80 6.00
C ALA A 87 8.24 34.65 7.27
N LYS A 88 7.16 34.45 8.02
CA LYS A 88 6.75 35.25 9.18
C LYS A 88 6.17 34.35 10.26
N ASN A 89 6.24 34.78 11.51
CA ASN A 89 5.59 34.07 12.62
C ASN A 89 4.06 34.33 12.62
N CYS A 90 3.30 33.56 13.41
CA CYS A 90 1.83 33.69 13.45
C CYS A 90 1.31 35.00 14.06
N LEU A 91 2.15 35.75 14.78
CA LEU A 91 1.79 37.10 15.26
C LEU A 91 1.85 38.11 14.10
N GLU A 92 2.77 37.91 13.16
CA GLU A 92 2.99 38.80 12.01
C GLU A 92 2.16 38.41 10.77
N ASN A 93 1.81 37.13 10.62
CA ASN A 93 0.94 36.61 9.57
C ASN A 93 0.06 35.49 10.14
N PRO A 94 -1.06 35.82 10.81
CA PRO A 94 -1.96 34.85 11.41
C PRO A 94 -2.64 33.94 10.39
N THR A 95 -2.72 34.35 9.12
CA THR A 95 -3.23 33.52 8.00
C THR A 95 -2.13 32.66 7.34
N GLY A 96 -0.95 32.57 7.95
CA GLY A 96 0.17 31.79 7.43
C GLY A 96 -0.06 30.27 7.51
N TRP A 97 0.60 29.51 6.64
CA TRP A 97 0.53 28.06 6.64
C TRP A 97 1.02 27.49 7.99
N GLY A 98 0.18 26.71 8.67
CA GLY A 98 0.47 26.13 9.99
C GLY A 98 0.15 27.04 11.19
N CYS A 99 -0.41 28.23 10.99
CA CYS A 99 -0.91 29.07 12.08
C CYS A 99 -2.32 28.66 12.51
N PRO A 100 -2.65 28.73 13.82
CA PRO A 100 -4.00 28.43 14.29
C PRO A 100 -4.96 29.50 13.72
N GLU A 101 -6.09 29.05 13.17
CA GLU A 101 -7.19 29.95 12.84
C GLU A 101 -7.68 30.61 14.13
N SER A 102 -7.66 31.94 14.17
CA SER A 102 -8.02 32.72 15.35
C SER A 102 -9.53 32.64 15.59
N ASP A 103 -10.01 31.56 16.22
CA ASP A 103 -10.96 31.62 17.33
C ASP A 103 -11.32 30.21 17.85
N GLU A 104 -11.39 30.12 19.18
CA GLU A 104 -11.93 29.03 20.00
C GLU A 104 -11.13 27.73 20.21
N GLY A 105 -10.29 27.77 21.26
CA GLY A 105 -10.41 26.81 22.38
C GLY A 105 -9.90 25.39 22.16
N CYS A 106 -8.67 25.15 22.64
CA CYS A 106 -8.38 23.94 23.41
C CYS A 106 -8.49 24.26 24.90
#